data_AF-A0A0C9SYS6-F1
#
_entry.id   AF-A0A0C9SYS6-F1
#
_cell.length_a   1.000
_cell.length_b   1.000
_cell.length_c   1.000
_cell.angle_alpha   90.00
_cell.angle_beta   90.00
_cell.angle_gamma   90.00
#
_symmetry.space_group_name_H-M   'P 1'
#
loop_
_entity.id
_entity.type
_entity.pdbx_description
1 polymer ?
#
loop_
_entity_poly.entity_id
_entity_poly.type
_entity_poly.pdbx_seq_one_letter_code
_entity_poly.pdbx_strand_id
1 'polypeptide(L)'
;LFDIASGLRYLHSQGVVHGDLHSVRLLLGRVRKIVDLPQQENVLVDDNGKACLTDFGLSLIIQDFVGTSYLKSNVCGAVRYTDPELVRKLETQVDGSVVHPTKPSDIYSFGGLMLHVLTGKRPYDPIREIHVAGIVARGERPELPVDERISPQHESLIERCWSPQESTRPSAEDIMTLLQVISDV
;
A
#
# COMPACT_ATOMS: atom_id res chain seq x y z
N LEU A 1 -9.99 -7.93 0.76
CA LEU A 1 -9.49 -7.06 1.85
C LEU A 1 -9.15 -7.87 3.10
N PHE A 2 -10.07 -8.72 3.58
CA PHE A 2 -9.83 -9.58 4.74
C PHE A 2 -8.58 -10.45 4.62
N ASP A 3 -8.40 -11.15 3.49
CA ASP A 3 -7.20 -11.97 3.26
C ASP A 3 -5.89 -11.16 3.27
N ILE A 4 -5.91 -9.96 2.68
CA ILE A 4 -4.76 -9.03 2.66
C ILE A 4 -4.41 -8.61 4.09
N ALA A 5 -5.42 -8.20 4.87
CA ALA A 5 -5.24 -7.82 6.26
C ALA A 5 -4.76 -8.99 7.12
N SER A 6 -5.25 -10.21 6.86
CA SER A 6 -4.85 -11.43 7.56
C SER A 6 -3.39 -11.78 7.29
N GLY A 7 -2.96 -11.70 6.03
CA GLY A 7 -1.56 -11.86 5.64
C GLY A 7 -0.66 -10.79 6.26
N LEU A 8 -1.09 -9.54 6.24
CA LEU A 8 -0.33 -8.43 6.81
C LEU A 8 -0.18 -8.58 8.33
N ARG A 9 -1.27 -8.95 9.03
CA ARG A 9 -1.27 -9.28 10.45
C ARG A 9 -0.28 -10.39 10.75
N TYR A 10 -0.27 -11.46 9.95
CA TYR A 10 0.68 -12.56 10.13
C TYR A 10 2.12 -12.06 10.02
N LEU A 11 2.48 -11.31 8.96
CA LEU A 11 3.82 -10.75 8.82
C LEU A 11 4.22 -9.88 10.03
N HIS A 12 3.34 -8.96 10.43
CA HIS A 12 3.57 -8.07 11.56
C HIS A 12 3.73 -8.83 12.88
N SER A 13 3.01 -9.95 13.07
CA SER A 13 3.14 -10.81 14.26
C SER A 13 4.50 -11.49 14.34
N GLN A 14 5.12 -11.76 13.19
CA GLN A 14 6.46 -12.35 13.08
C GLN A 14 7.59 -11.30 13.10
N GLY A 15 7.26 -10.02 13.33
CA GLY A 15 8.25 -8.94 13.29
C GLY A 15 8.68 -8.54 11.87
N VAL A 16 8.03 -9.07 10.84
CA VAL A 16 8.33 -8.76 9.43
C VAL A 16 7.52 -7.55 8.99
N VAL A 17 8.19 -6.60 8.33
CA VAL A 17 7.57 -5.46 7.62
C VAL A 17 7.52 -5.83 6.15
N HIS A 18 6.38 -5.61 5.48
CA HIS A 18 6.26 -5.88 4.05
C HIS A 18 7.11 -4.90 3.25
N GLY A 19 6.94 -3.60 3.51
CA GLY A 19 7.79 -2.52 3.01
C GLY A 19 7.63 -2.16 1.53
N ASP A 20 6.64 -2.74 0.87
CA ASP A 20 6.28 -2.45 -0.52
C ASP A 20 4.84 -2.92 -0.83
N LEU A 21 3.90 -2.59 0.06
CA LEU A 21 2.53 -3.09 -0.07
C LEU A 21 1.76 -2.26 -1.12
N HIS A 22 1.65 -2.74 -2.37
CA HIS A 22 1.01 -1.97 -3.44
C HIS A 22 0.30 -2.82 -4.49
N SER A 23 -0.69 -2.20 -5.16
CA SER A 23 -1.53 -2.74 -6.25
C SER A 23 -2.15 -4.12 -5.99
N VAL A 24 -3.16 -4.50 -6.79
CA VAL A 24 -3.78 -5.83 -6.70
C VAL A 24 -3.93 -6.40 -8.09
N ARG A 25 -3.41 -7.62 -8.33
CA ARG A 25 -3.71 -8.38 -9.55
C ARG A 25 -4.90 -9.30 -9.32
N LEU A 26 -5.97 -9.10 -10.08
CA LEU A 26 -7.00 -10.12 -10.25
C LEU A 26 -6.50 -11.17 -11.24
N LEU A 27 -6.34 -12.44 -10.84
CA LEU A 27 -6.01 -13.54 -11.75
C LEU A 27 -7.25 -14.10 -12.47
N LEU A 28 -8.37 -13.37 -12.49
CA LEU A 28 -9.57 -13.81 -13.19
C LEU A 28 -9.30 -13.82 -14.69
N GLY A 29 -9.60 -14.95 -15.35
CA GLY A 29 -9.37 -15.28 -16.77
C GLY A 29 -10.02 -14.37 -17.82
N ARG A 30 -9.90 -13.05 -17.69
CA ARG A 30 -10.09 -12.08 -18.76
C ARG A 30 -8.72 -11.70 -19.30
N VAL A 31 -8.43 -12.22 -20.49
CA VAL A 31 -7.33 -11.78 -21.35
C VAL A 31 -7.45 -10.26 -21.56
N ARG A 32 -6.82 -9.47 -20.69
CA ARG A 32 -6.44 -8.10 -21.02
C ARG A 32 -5.01 -8.18 -21.52
N LYS A 33 -4.88 -7.86 -22.82
CA LYS A 33 -3.66 -7.68 -23.60
C LYS A 33 -2.41 -7.52 -22.72
N ILE A 34 -1.54 -8.52 -22.79
CA ILE A 34 -0.14 -8.48 -22.35
C ILE A 34 0.59 -7.50 -23.29
N VAL A 35 0.39 -6.20 -23.09
CA VAL A 35 1.22 -5.13 -23.69
C VAL A 35 1.09 -3.91 -22.79
N ASP A 36 1.54 -4.02 -21.56
CA ASP A 36 2.03 -2.90 -20.76
C ASP A 36 2.96 -3.50 -19.69
N LEU A 37 4.04 -2.78 -19.38
CA LEU A 37 5.21 -3.12 -18.56
C LEU A 37 4.93 -4.05 -17.36
N PRO A 38 5.91 -4.86 -16.90
CA PRO A 38 5.74 -5.71 -15.71
C PRO A 38 5.55 -4.82 -14.49
N GLN A 39 4.32 -4.43 -14.20
CA GLN A 39 3.94 -3.96 -12.88
C GLN A 39 4.00 -5.21 -12.01
N GLN A 40 5.04 -5.30 -11.17
CA GLN A 40 5.03 -6.25 -10.06
C GLN A 40 3.80 -5.88 -9.22
N GLU A 41 2.99 -6.85 -8.85
CA GLU A 41 1.77 -6.62 -8.09
C GLU A 41 1.87 -7.54 -6.88
N ASN A 42 1.86 -6.95 -5.68
CA ASN A 42 2.27 -7.66 -4.46
C ASN A 42 1.07 -8.29 -3.73
N VAL A 43 -0.10 -8.28 -4.38
CA VAL A 43 -1.31 -9.00 -3.96
C VAL A 43 -1.83 -9.80 -5.15
N LEU A 44 -1.82 -11.13 -5.02
CA LEU A 44 -2.36 -12.06 -6.00
C LEU A 44 -3.69 -12.61 -5.52
N VAL A 45 -4.72 -12.60 -6.37
CA VAL A 45 -6.03 -13.17 -6.06
C VAL A 45 -6.27 -14.41 -6.91
N ASP A 46 -6.52 -15.57 -6.30
CA ASP A 46 -6.79 -16.83 -7.02
C ASP A 46 -8.22 -16.91 -7.61
N ASP A 47 -8.51 -17.98 -8.35
CA ASP A 47 -9.82 -18.20 -8.98
C ASP A 47 -10.98 -18.35 -7.99
N ASN A 48 -10.69 -18.63 -6.71
CA ASN A 48 -11.67 -18.69 -5.64
C ASN A 48 -11.84 -17.32 -4.94
N GLY A 49 -11.17 -16.28 -5.41
CA GLY A 49 -11.21 -14.95 -4.82
C GLY A 49 -10.32 -14.79 -3.59
N LYS A 50 -9.46 -15.77 -3.28
CA LYS A 50 -8.56 -15.70 -2.13
C LYS A 50 -7.33 -14.85 -2.46
N ALA A 51 -7.07 -13.83 -1.66
CA ALA A 51 -5.89 -12.98 -1.84
C ALA A 51 -4.67 -13.49 -1.06
N CYS A 52 -3.48 -13.36 -1.65
CA CYS A 52 -2.20 -13.70 -1.05
C CYS A 52 -1.21 -12.54 -1.25
N LEU A 53 -0.48 -12.18 -0.19
CA LEU A 53 0.62 -11.22 -0.27
C LEU A 53 1.86 -11.90 -0.86
N THR A 54 2.57 -11.20 -1.75
CA THR A 54 3.84 -11.65 -2.35
C THR A 54 4.93 -10.60 -2.15
N ASP A 55 6.19 -10.96 -2.43
CA ASP A 55 7.31 -10.01 -2.51
C ASP A 55 7.63 -9.25 -1.19
N PHE A 56 7.11 -9.76 -0.06
CA PHE A 56 7.37 -9.23 1.28
C PHE A 56 8.83 -9.46 1.70
N GLY A 57 9.43 -8.49 2.39
CA GLY A 57 10.81 -8.58 2.90
C GLY A 57 11.90 -8.45 1.83
N LEU A 58 11.56 -8.43 0.54
CA LEU A 58 12.52 -8.10 -0.53
C LEU A 58 13.01 -6.66 -0.42
N SER A 59 12.16 -5.79 0.11
CA SER A 59 12.41 -4.43 0.56
C SER A 59 13.66 -4.28 1.45
N LEU A 60 13.80 -5.17 2.44
CA LEU A 60 14.94 -5.18 3.36
C LEU A 60 16.23 -5.69 2.67
N ILE A 61 16.11 -6.70 1.80
CA ILE A 61 17.26 -7.33 1.11
C ILE A 61 17.82 -6.43 0.00
N ILE A 62 16.97 -5.68 -0.70
CA ILE A 62 17.36 -4.81 -1.83
C ILE A 62 18.05 -3.52 -1.35
N GLN A 63 17.76 -3.05 -0.14
CA GLN A 63 18.42 -1.87 0.46
C GLN A 63 19.84 -2.16 0.96
N ASP A 64 20.09 -3.36 1.50
CA ASP A 64 21.42 -3.77 1.96
C ASP A 64 22.42 -3.90 0.80
N PHE A 65 21.95 -4.11 -0.43
CA PHE A 65 22.83 -4.37 -1.57
C PHE A 65 23.18 -3.12 -2.40
N VAL A 66 22.34 -2.09 -2.49
CA VAL A 66 22.68 -0.87 -3.24
C VAL A 66 21.85 0.34 -2.76
N GLY A 67 22.53 1.38 -2.27
CA GLY A 67 21.96 2.69 -1.93
C GLY A 67 21.40 3.52 -3.11
N THR A 68 20.84 2.89 -4.15
CA THR A 68 20.25 3.60 -5.30
C THR A 68 19.01 2.95 -5.91
N SER A 69 18.46 1.87 -5.36
CA SER A 69 17.40 1.10 -6.02
C SER A 69 15.99 1.57 -5.72
N TYR A 70 15.64 1.93 -4.47
CA TYR A 70 14.25 2.27 -4.11
C TYR A 70 13.64 3.41 -4.92
N LEU A 71 14.38 4.52 -5.11
CA LEU A 71 13.88 5.65 -5.91
C LEU A 71 14.07 5.45 -7.43
N LYS A 72 15.06 4.64 -7.87
CA LYS A 72 15.23 4.34 -9.31
C LYS A 72 14.21 3.31 -9.82
N SER A 73 13.66 2.45 -8.96
CA SER A 73 12.55 1.56 -9.29
C SER A 73 11.17 2.22 -9.13
N ASN A 74 11.04 3.24 -8.28
CA ASN A 74 9.76 3.92 -7.98
C ASN A 74 9.30 4.96 -9.01
N VAL A 75 9.81 4.88 -10.26
CA VAL A 75 9.09 5.38 -11.44
C VAL A 75 7.88 4.46 -11.75
N CYS A 76 7.83 3.26 -11.14
CA CYS A 76 6.70 2.34 -11.18
C CYS A 76 5.65 2.69 -10.11
N GLY A 77 4.36 2.51 -10.41
CA GLY A 77 3.20 3.03 -9.66
C GLY A 77 3.02 2.65 -8.17
N ALA A 78 4.04 2.11 -7.49
CA ALA A 78 4.09 1.88 -6.05
C ALA A 78 4.13 3.18 -5.22
N VAL A 79 4.69 4.27 -5.77
CA VAL A 79 4.80 5.57 -5.08
C VAL A 79 3.46 6.11 -4.59
N ARG A 80 2.36 5.78 -5.28
CA ARG A 80 0.98 6.16 -4.92
C ARG A 80 0.49 5.57 -3.60
N TYR A 81 1.09 4.48 -3.16
CA TYR A 81 0.72 3.76 -1.93
C TYR A 81 1.71 4.04 -0.80
N THR A 82 2.80 4.77 -1.09
CA THR A 82 3.89 4.96 -0.15
C THR A 82 3.53 6.00 0.91
N ASP A 83 3.91 5.71 2.15
CA ASP A 83 3.80 6.65 3.26
C ASP A 83 4.61 7.94 2.98
N PRO A 84 3.99 9.13 3.01
CA PRO A 84 4.69 10.39 2.76
C PRO A 84 5.84 10.63 3.76
N GLU A 85 5.74 10.12 4.99
CA GLU A 85 6.83 10.24 5.96
C GLU A 85 8.06 9.44 5.54
N LEU A 86 7.85 8.25 4.96
CA LEU A 86 8.91 7.41 4.41
C LEU A 86 9.60 8.09 3.22
N VAL A 87 8.84 8.69 2.31
CA VAL A 87 9.37 9.46 1.16
C VAL A 87 10.21 10.65 1.65
N ARG A 88 9.70 11.43 2.59
CA ARG A 88 10.44 12.58 3.15
C ARG A 88 11.72 12.16 3.87
N LYS A 89 11.68 11.08 4.65
CA LYS A 89 12.87 10.53 5.32
C LYS A 89 13.94 10.18 4.28
N LEU A 90 13.56 9.55 3.17
CA LEU A 90 14.46 9.20 2.06
C LEU A 90 15.05 10.44 1.35
N GLU A 91 14.25 11.48 1.11
CA GLU A 91 14.71 12.72 0.45
C GLU A 91 15.67 13.55 1.31
N THR A 92 15.47 13.53 2.63
CA THR A 92 16.25 14.32 3.59
C THR A 92 17.51 13.57 4.09
N GLN A 93 17.80 12.38 3.58
CA GLN A 93 19.00 11.65 3.95
C GLN A 93 20.26 12.30 3.37
N VAL A 94 21.19 12.65 4.26
CA VAL A 94 22.48 13.28 3.89
C VAL A 94 23.68 12.41 4.27
N ASP A 95 23.51 11.42 5.15
CA ASP A 95 24.63 10.70 5.81
C ASP A 95 24.79 9.21 5.45
N GLY A 96 23.96 8.69 4.53
CA GLY A 96 24.01 7.28 4.15
C GLY A 96 23.43 6.31 5.18
N SER A 97 22.73 6.80 6.21
CA SER A 97 21.85 5.97 7.04
C SER A 97 20.79 5.27 6.16
N VAL A 98 20.28 4.12 6.57
CA VAL A 98 19.23 3.41 5.82
C VAL A 98 17.86 3.77 6.39
N VAL A 99 16.94 4.34 5.59
CA VAL A 99 15.54 4.44 6.01
C VAL A 99 14.85 3.11 5.77
N HIS A 100 14.37 2.52 6.85
CA HIS A 100 13.60 1.29 6.77
C HIS A 100 12.09 1.58 6.77
N PRO A 101 11.32 0.87 5.94
CA PRO A 101 9.88 0.84 6.11
C PRO A 101 9.52 0.28 7.49
N THR A 102 8.40 0.74 8.02
CA THR A 102 7.89 0.39 9.35
C THR A 102 6.55 -0.32 9.24
N LYS A 103 6.11 -1.03 10.29
CA LYS A 103 4.74 -1.59 10.34
C LYS A 103 3.68 -0.50 10.11
N PRO A 104 3.76 0.70 10.73
CA PRO A 104 2.86 1.82 10.40
C PRO A 104 2.89 2.25 8.93
N SER A 105 4.04 2.18 8.26
CA SER A 105 4.10 2.50 6.82
C SER A 105 3.34 1.48 5.96
N ASP A 106 3.38 0.18 6.30
CA ASP A 106 2.53 -0.83 5.64
C ASP A 106 1.04 -0.53 5.85
N ILE A 107 0.66 -0.06 7.05
CA ILE A 107 -0.72 0.30 7.37
C ILE A 107 -1.19 1.47 6.49
N TYR A 108 -0.33 2.46 6.25
CA TYR A 108 -0.63 3.55 5.32
C TYR A 108 -0.91 3.02 3.90
N SER A 109 -0.02 2.14 3.43
CA SER A 109 -0.15 1.51 2.12
C SER A 109 -1.41 0.64 2.01
N PHE A 110 -1.80 -0.04 3.09
CA PHE A 110 -3.06 -0.77 3.17
C PHE A 110 -4.27 0.15 2.96
N GLY A 111 -4.26 1.38 3.48
CA GLY A 111 -5.31 2.37 3.21
C GLY A 111 -5.47 2.69 1.71
N GLY A 112 -4.34 2.85 1.01
CA GLY A 112 -4.33 3.03 -0.46
C GLY A 112 -4.83 1.80 -1.21
N LEU A 113 -4.47 0.60 -0.77
CA LEU A 113 -5.01 -0.65 -1.31
C LEU A 113 -6.51 -0.76 -1.09
N MET A 114 -7.01 -0.36 0.08
CA MET A 114 -8.42 -0.42 0.39
C MET A 114 -9.23 0.50 -0.52
N LEU A 115 -8.79 1.75 -0.71
CA LEU A 115 -9.35 2.65 -1.72
C LEU A 115 -9.36 2.00 -3.10
N HIS A 116 -8.24 1.40 -3.51
CA HIS A 116 -8.11 0.82 -4.85
C HIS A 116 -9.03 -0.39 -5.06
N VAL A 117 -9.12 -1.29 -4.09
CA VAL A 117 -9.98 -2.48 -4.18
C VAL A 117 -11.45 -2.10 -4.22
N LEU A 118 -11.89 -1.15 -3.39
CA LEU A 118 -13.30 -0.75 -3.31
C LEU A 118 -13.76 0.00 -4.57
N THR A 119 -12.91 0.89 -5.10
CA THR A 119 -13.30 1.81 -6.17
C THR A 119 -12.86 1.34 -7.56
N GLY A 120 -11.84 0.49 -7.65
CA GLY A 120 -11.13 0.16 -8.88
C GLY A 120 -10.23 1.30 -9.40
N LYS A 121 -10.08 2.39 -8.64
CA LYS A 121 -9.22 3.54 -8.98
C LYS A 121 -7.98 3.53 -8.11
N ARG A 122 -6.81 3.85 -8.68
CA ARG A 122 -5.58 3.96 -7.88
C ARG A 122 -5.60 5.23 -7.03
N PRO A 123 -4.85 5.29 -5.92
CA PRO A 123 -4.64 6.54 -5.22
C PRO A 123 -4.10 7.62 -6.18
N TYR A 124 -4.60 8.85 -6.03
CA TYR A 124 -4.27 9.99 -6.89
C TYR A 124 -4.69 9.83 -8.37
N ASP A 125 -5.71 9.03 -8.70
CA ASP A 125 -6.29 9.04 -10.05
C ASP A 125 -7.02 10.38 -10.33
N PRO A 126 -6.88 11.03 -11.51
CA PRO A 126 -6.16 10.60 -12.73
C PRO A 126 -4.74 11.19 -12.87
N ILE A 127 -4.09 11.58 -11.77
CA ILE A 127 -2.78 12.23 -11.79
C ILE A 127 -1.73 11.29 -12.36
N ARG A 128 -0.88 11.80 -13.27
CA ARG A 128 0.21 11.04 -13.90
C ARG A 128 1.34 10.73 -12.91
N GLU A 129 1.97 9.56 -13.03
CA GLU A 129 3.04 9.08 -12.13
C GLU A 129 4.12 10.12 -11.84
N ILE A 130 4.57 10.83 -12.87
CA ILE A 130 5.63 11.85 -12.77
C ILE A 130 5.29 13.00 -11.80
N HIS A 131 4.02 13.25 -11.54
CA HIS A 131 3.58 14.27 -10.58
C HIS A 131 3.27 13.71 -9.19
N VAL A 132 2.97 12.41 -9.09
CA VAL A 132 2.56 11.78 -7.83
C VAL A 132 3.67 11.86 -6.79
N ALA A 133 4.92 11.57 -7.17
CA ALA A 133 6.04 11.59 -6.23
C ALA A 133 6.15 12.94 -5.50
N GLY A 134 6.03 14.06 -6.23
CA GLY A 134 6.07 15.39 -5.64
C GLY A 134 4.85 15.71 -4.76
N ILE A 135 3.66 15.19 -5.08
CA ILE A 135 2.44 15.32 -4.26
C ILE A 135 2.61 14.57 -2.94
N VAL A 136 3.05 13.31 -3.01
CA VAL A 136 3.30 12.46 -1.84
C VAL A 136 4.39 13.09 -0.95
N ALA A 137 5.49 13.58 -1.53
CA ALA A 137 6.57 14.24 -0.78
C ALA A 137 6.10 15.49 -0.01
N ARG A 138 5.08 16.21 -0.52
CA ARG A 138 4.43 17.33 0.18
C ARG A 138 3.42 16.90 1.24
N GLY A 139 3.19 15.60 1.41
CA GLY A 139 2.22 15.05 2.37
C GLY A 139 0.77 15.20 1.93
N GLU A 140 0.53 15.54 0.66
CA GLU A 140 -0.82 15.60 0.10
C GLU A 140 -1.39 14.19 -0.04
N ARG A 141 -2.65 14.03 0.34
CA ARG A 141 -3.33 12.71 0.38
C ARG A 141 -4.24 12.52 -0.83
N PRO A 142 -4.55 11.26 -1.19
CA PRO A 142 -5.57 10.99 -2.18
C PRO A 142 -6.93 11.50 -1.68
N GLU A 143 -7.71 12.09 -2.57
CA GLU A 143 -9.13 12.32 -2.30
C GLU A 143 -9.88 10.98 -2.32
N LEU A 144 -10.77 10.77 -1.34
CA LEU A 144 -11.70 9.66 -1.38
C LEU A 144 -12.81 9.99 -2.38
N PRO A 145 -12.99 9.19 -3.45
CA PRO A 145 -14.05 9.45 -4.40
C PRO A 145 -15.42 9.22 -3.72
N VAL A 146 -16.40 10.06 -4.08
CA VAL A 146 -17.81 9.78 -3.75
C VAL A 146 -18.23 8.54 -4.53
N ASP A 147 -18.32 7.40 -3.85
CA ASP A 147 -18.58 6.10 -4.45
C ASP A 147 -19.43 5.26 -3.50
N GLU A 148 -20.55 4.73 -4.00
CA GLU A 148 -21.50 3.93 -3.20
C GLU A 148 -20.87 2.65 -2.62
N ARG A 149 -19.73 2.20 -3.17
CA ARG A 149 -18.97 1.05 -2.67
C ARG A 149 -18.16 1.36 -1.42
N ILE A 150 -17.94 2.63 -1.09
CA ILE A 150 -17.27 3.07 0.13
C ILE A 150 -18.35 3.44 1.16
N SER A 151 -18.58 2.55 2.13
CA SER A 151 -19.44 2.90 3.27
C SER A 151 -18.71 3.88 4.22
N PRO A 152 -19.42 4.61 5.08
CA PRO A 152 -18.79 5.50 6.08
C PRO A 152 -17.77 4.79 6.98
N GLN A 153 -17.97 3.50 7.26
CA GLN A 153 -17.01 2.69 8.01
C GLN A 153 -15.74 2.38 7.21
N HIS A 154 -15.85 2.17 5.90
CA HIS A 154 -14.69 2.02 5.02
C HIS A 154 -13.89 3.31 4.95
N GLU A 155 -14.57 4.44 4.76
CA GLU A 155 -13.96 5.78 4.75
C GLU A 155 -13.20 6.04 6.05
N SER A 156 -13.87 5.86 7.20
CA SER A 156 -13.24 6.04 8.51
C SER A 156 -12.00 5.15 8.70
N LEU A 157 -12.03 3.91 8.22
CA LEU A 157 -10.87 3.02 8.30
C LEU A 157 -9.73 3.48 7.38
N ILE A 158 -10.01 3.90 6.14
CA ILE A 158 -9.00 4.46 5.23
C ILE A 158 -8.33 5.69 5.85
N GLU A 159 -9.12 6.61 6.40
CA GLU A 159 -8.60 7.83 7.04
C GLU A 159 -7.72 7.52 8.25
N ARG A 160 -8.10 6.52 9.06
CA ARG A 160 -7.29 6.04 10.20
C ARG A 160 -5.97 5.42 9.73
N CYS A 161 -5.97 4.65 8.64
CA CYS A 161 -4.75 4.14 8.03
C CYS A 161 -3.83 5.27 7.55
N TRP A 162 -4.40 6.37 7.08
CA TRP A 162 -3.67 7.56 6.64
C TRP A 162 -3.40 8.58 7.75
N SER A 163 -3.50 8.21 9.04
CA SER A 163 -3.19 9.16 10.12
C SER A 163 -1.78 9.76 9.95
N PRO A 164 -1.60 11.09 10.09
CA PRO A 164 -0.29 11.72 9.89
C PRO A 164 0.74 11.22 10.89
N GLN A 165 0.31 10.92 12.11
CA GLN A 165 1.14 10.35 13.15
C GLN A 165 1.20 8.83 12.97
N GLU A 166 2.38 8.27 12.67
CA GLU A 166 2.56 6.81 12.48
C GLU A 166 2.01 6.00 13.67
N SER A 167 2.18 6.49 14.91
CA SER A 167 1.76 5.80 16.12
C SER A 167 0.24 5.78 16.38
N THR A 168 -0.54 6.60 15.67
CA THR A 168 -2.02 6.62 15.79
C THR A 168 -2.71 5.79 14.73
N ARG A 169 -1.95 5.25 13.77
CA ARG A 169 -2.47 4.31 12.78
C ARG A 169 -2.86 2.99 13.47
N PRO A 170 -3.94 2.32 13.03
CA PRO A 170 -4.33 1.05 13.59
C PRO A 170 -3.25 -0.01 13.37
N SER A 171 -3.18 -1.02 14.24
CA SER A 171 -2.39 -2.21 13.96
C SER A 171 -3.08 -3.07 12.89
N ALA A 172 -2.35 -4.02 12.30
CA ALA A 172 -2.95 -4.99 11.38
C ALA A 172 -4.02 -5.87 12.07
N GLU A 173 -3.93 -6.07 13.40
CA GLU A 173 -4.98 -6.74 14.19
C GLU A 173 -6.24 -5.87 14.31
N ASP A 174 -6.07 -4.57 14.56
CA ASP A 174 -7.19 -3.62 14.62
C ASP A 174 -7.91 -3.57 13.26
N ILE A 175 -7.17 -3.55 12.16
CA ILE A 175 -7.72 -3.61 10.80
C ILE A 175 -8.57 -4.86 10.61
N MET A 176 -8.06 -6.04 11.00
CA MET A 176 -8.81 -7.30 10.91
C MET A 176 -10.13 -7.23 11.67
N THR A 177 -10.08 -6.71 12.91
CA THR A 177 -11.27 -6.56 13.76
C THR A 177 -12.29 -5.60 13.13
N LEU A 178 -11.83 -4.48 12.60
CA LEU A 178 -12.69 -3.48 11.97
C LEU A 178 -13.31 -4.00 10.67
N LEU A 179 -12.55 -4.71 9.84
CA LEU A 179 -13.07 -5.32 8.62
C LEU A 179 -14.13 -6.38 8.88
N GLN A 180 -14.02 -7.14 9.98
CA GLN A 180 -15.05 -8.08 10.38
C GLN A 180 -16.37 -7.36 10.68
N VAL A 181 -16.32 -6.30 11.48
CA VAL A 181 -17.49 -5.47 11.81
C VAL A 181 -18.12 -4.85 10.56
N ILE A 182 -17.29 -4.44 9.59
CA ILE A 182 -17.77 -3.87 8.32
C ILE A 182 -18.45 -4.92 7.43
N SER A 183 -17.99 -6.18 7.48
CA SER A 183 -18.52 -7.27 6.64
C SER A 183 -19.82 -7.87 7.19
N ASP A 184 -20.11 -7.67 8.48
CA ASP A 184 -21.31 -8.16 9.16
C ASP A 184 -22.52 -7.20 9.04
N VAL A 185 -22.40 -6.14 8.23
CA VAL A 185 -23.43 -5.11 7.96
C VAL A 185 -23.79 -5.10 6.48
#